data_AF-A0A2H0PW42-F1
#
_entry.id   AF-A0A2H0PW42-F1
#
_cell.length_a   1.000
_cell.length_b   1.000
_cell.length_c   1.000
_cell.angle_alpha   90.00
_cell.angle_beta   90.00
_cell.angle_gamma   90.00
#
_symmetry.space_group_name_H-M   'P 1'
#
loop_
_entity.id
_entity.type
_entity.pdbx_description
1 polymer ?
#
loop_
_entity_poly.entity_id
_entity_poly.type
_entity_poly.pdbx_seq_one_letter_code
_entity_poly.pdbx_strand_id
1 'polypeptide(L)' 'MIVSDFKKACSELEGVPYTLGGKSRGHGFDCSGLVQRVVFETKNIWLPRKAMWQAMVCEPIEQSDI' A
#
# COMPACT_ATOMS: atom_id res chain seq x y z
N MET A 1 -14.71 -9.36 -3.39
CA MET A 1 -14.74 -9.32 -1.91
C MET A 1 -13.86 -8.17 -1.49
N ILE A 2 -14.45 -7.10 -0.97
CA ILE A 2 -13.69 -6.03 -0.31
C ILE A 2 -13.24 -6.65 1.02
N VAL A 3 -11.94 -6.73 1.26
CA VAL A 3 -11.44 -7.15 2.57
C VAL A 3 -11.80 -6.00 3.52
N SER A 4 -12.80 -6.20 4.37
CA SER A 4 -13.38 -5.14 5.21
C SER A 4 -12.43 -4.63 6.30
N ASP A 5 -11.33 -5.34 6.56
CA ASP A 5 -10.36 -4.98 7.60
C ASP A 5 -8.99 -4.64 6.99
N PHE A 6 -8.63 -3.35 7.07
CA PHE A 6 -7.35 -2.82 6.63
C PHE A 6 -6.18 -3.46 7.40
N LYS A 7 -6.33 -3.69 8.70
CA LYS A 7 -5.26 -4.28 9.53
C LYS A 7 -5.00 -5.72 9.12
N LYS A 8 -6.07 -6.48 8.87
CA LYS A 8 -5.95 -7.87 8.40
C LYS A 8 -5.18 -7.95 7.08
N ALA A 9 -5.51 -7.09 6.11
CA ALA A 9 -4.81 -7.05 4.82
C ALA A 9 -3.31 -6.74 4.99
N CYS A 10 -2.94 -5.84 5.90
CA CYS A 10 -1.54 -5.58 6.24
C CYS A 10 -0.87 -6.82 6.85
N SER A 11 -1.49 -7.44 7.86
CA SER A 11 -0.89 -8.57 8.57
C SER A 11 -0.70 -9.81 7.69
N GLU A 12 -1.56 -10.02 6.69
CA GLU A 12 -1.37 -11.10 5.72
C GLU A 12 -0.10 -10.94 4.87
N LEU A 13 0.46 -9.73 4.77
CA LEU A 13 1.65 -9.41 3.97
C LEU A 13 2.93 -9.31 4.80
N GLU A 14 2.84 -9.45 6.13
CA GLU A 14 4.00 -9.51 7.00
C GLU A 14 4.92 -10.69 6.61
N GLY A 15 6.23 -10.44 6.63
CA GLY A 15 7.24 -11.44 6.24
C GLY A 15 7.41 -11.65 4.73
N VAL A 16 6.58 -11.06 3.87
CA VAL A 16 6.82 -11.05 2.42
C VAL A 16 8.11 -10.26 2.14
N PRO A 17 9.07 -10.80 1.36
CA PRO A 17 10.34 -10.14 1.11
C PRO A 17 10.19 -8.76 0.46
N TYR A 18 11.08 -7.83 0.84
CA TYR A 18 11.26 -6.61 0.09
C TYR A 18 11.92 -6.94 -1.26
N THR A 19 11.38 -6.41 -2.35
CA THR A 19 11.98 -6.55 -3.68
C THR A 19 11.78 -5.27 -4.46
N LEU A 20 12.87 -4.68 -4.96
CA LEU A 20 12.82 -3.45 -5.75
C LEU A 20 11.97 -3.67 -7.01
N GLY A 21 10.91 -2.86 -7.20
CA GLY A 21 9.95 -3.05 -8.28
C GLY A 21 8.86 -4.09 -7.99
N GLY A 22 8.94 -4.79 -6.85
CA GLY A 22 7.98 -5.79 -6.38
C GLY A 22 6.56 -5.24 -6.22
N LYS A 23 5.56 -6.05 -6.57
CA LYS A 23 4.13 -5.67 -6.61
C LYS A 23 3.17 -6.81 -6.29
N SER A 24 3.68 -7.95 -5.82
CA SER A 24 2.87 -9.14 -5.57
C SER A 24 3.49 -10.02 -4.50
N ARG A 25 2.68 -10.85 -3.83
CA ARG A 25 3.15 -11.77 -2.79
C ARG A 25 4.27 -12.71 -3.25
N GLY A 26 4.19 -13.20 -4.50
CA GLY A 26 5.17 -14.15 -5.05
C GLY A 26 6.50 -13.51 -5.45
N HIS A 27 6.50 -12.24 -5.87
CA HIS A 27 7.72 -11.52 -6.23
C HIS A 27 8.30 -10.73 -5.05
N GLY A 28 7.50 -10.44 -4.03
CA GLY A 28 7.83 -9.45 -3.02
C GLY A 28 7.24 -8.08 -3.35
N PHE A 29 7.38 -7.15 -2.41
CA PHE A 29 6.91 -5.77 -2.54
C PHE A 29 8.05 -4.79 -2.34
N ASP A 30 7.99 -3.64 -3.01
CA ASP A 30 8.67 -2.44 -2.51
C ASP A 30 7.71 -1.55 -1.73
N CYS A 31 8.25 -0.45 -1.18
CA CYS A 31 7.52 0.48 -0.32
C CYS A 31 6.19 0.93 -0.93
N SER A 32 6.22 1.39 -2.18
CA SER A 32 5.05 1.95 -2.86
C SER A 32 4.14 0.89 -3.46
N GLY A 33 4.69 -0.27 -3.87
CA GLY A 33 3.91 -1.41 -4.33
C GLY A 33 3.06 -2.03 -3.23
N LEU A 34 3.58 -2.10 -1.99
CA LEU A 34 2.83 -2.57 -0.83
C LEU A 34 1.63 -1.65 -0.53
N VAL A 35 1.89 -0.34 -0.42
CA VAL A 35 0.85 0.67 -0.14
C VAL A 35 -0.23 0.65 -1.22
N GLN A 36 0.16 0.65 -2.50
CA GLN A 36 -0.79 0.57 -3.61
C GLN A 36 -1.67 -0.68 -3.52
N ARG A 37 -1.09 -1.85 -3.19
CA ARG A 37 -1.82 -3.11 -3.08
C ARG A 37 -2.85 -3.08 -1.95
N VAL A 38 -2.43 -2.72 -0.73
CA VAL A 38 -3.30 -2.72 0.45
C VAL A 38 -4.44 -1.71 0.28
N VAL A 39 -4.14 -0.50 -0.18
CA VAL A 39 -5.17 0.53 -0.39
C VAL A 39 -6.16 0.10 -1.48
N PHE A 40 -5.69 -0.52 -2.56
CA PHE A 40 -6.60 -1.03 -3.59
C PHE A 40 -7.52 -2.14 -3.06
N GLU A 41 -7.00 -3.13 -2.34
CA GLU A 41 -7.82 -4.26 -1.85
C GLU A 41 -8.85 -3.85 -0.79
N THR A 42 -8.50 -2.86 0.04
CA THR A 42 -9.30 -2.49 1.22
C THR A 42 -10.19 -1.27 0.98
N LYS A 43 -9.79 -0.36 0.08
CA LYS A 43 -10.50 0.88 -0.22
C LYS A 43 -10.98 0.99 -1.68
N ASN A 44 -10.58 0.06 -2.55
CA ASN A 44 -10.87 0.12 -3.99
C ASN A 44 -10.35 1.41 -4.66
N ILE A 45 -9.25 1.96 -4.13
CA ILE A 45 -8.58 3.16 -4.67
C ILE A 45 -7.27 2.74 -5.32
N TRP A 46 -7.09 3.08 -6.59
CA TRP A 46 -5.87 2.78 -7.33
C TRP A 46 -4.87 3.93 -7.25
N LEU A 47 -3.89 3.82 -6.36
CA LEU A 47 -2.83 4.82 -6.23
C LEU A 47 -1.80 4.74 -7.37
N PRO A 48 -1.05 5.82 -7.66
CA PRO A 48 0.10 5.78 -8.56
C PRO A 48 1.19 4.79 -8.08
N ARG A 49 2.05 4.33 -8.99
CA ARG A 49 3.06 3.30 -8.68
C ARG A 49 4.23 3.80 -7.83
N LYS A 50 4.63 5.07 -7.97
CA LYS A 50 5.81 5.63 -7.28
C LYS A 50 5.39 6.36 -6.01
N ALA A 51 6.15 6.18 -4.93
CA ALA A 51 5.90 6.85 -3.64
C ALA A 51 5.74 8.38 -3.78
N MET A 52 6.61 9.03 -4.57
CA MET A 52 6.50 10.47 -4.84
C MET A 52 5.17 10.86 -5.48
N TRP A 53 4.65 10.06 -6.41
CA TRP A 53 3.37 10.33 -7.05
C TRP A 53 2.20 10.04 -6.12
N GLN A 54 2.32 9.04 -5.24
CA GLN A 54 1.33 8.79 -4.19
C GLN A 54 1.22 10.00 -3.26
N ALA A 55 2.35 10.55 -2.82
CA ALA A 55 2.38 11.76 -1.99
C ALA A 55 1.79 12.99 -2.70
N MET A 56 1.98 13.12 -4.02
CA MET A 56 1.43 14.25 -4.80
C MET A 56 -0.09 14.22 -4.98
N VAL A 57 -0.72 13.03 -4.94
CA VAL A 57 -2.16 12.89 -5.19
C VAL A 57 -2.98 12.72 -3.90
N CYS A 58 -2.32 12.51 -2.76
CA CYS A 58 -2.97 12.45 -1.47
C CYS A 58 -3.09 13.85 -0.85
N GLU A 59 -4.04 14.00 0.07
CA GLU A 59 -4.18 15.21 0.88
C GLU A 59 -3.04 15.27 1.92
N PRO A 60 -2.26 16.37 1.97
CA PRO A 60 -1.25 16.55 3.00
C PRO A 60 -1.92 16.79 4.35
N ILE A 61 -1.38 16.18 5.41
CA ILE A 61 -1.79 16.39 6.80
C ILE A 61 -0.56 16.75 7.65
N GLU A 62 -0.75 17.50 8.72
CA GLU A 62 0.32 17.77 9.67
C GLU A 62 0.47 16.60 10.64
N GLN A 63 1.68 16.39 11.17
CA GLN A 63 1.93 15.31 12.15
C GLN A 63 1.08 15.48 13.42
N SER A 64 0.65 16.70 13.74
CA SER A 64 -0.26 17.00 14.85
C SER A 64 -1.69 16.52 14.64
N ASP A 65 -2.07 16.15 13.41
CA ASP A 65 -3.43 15.73 13.06
C ASP A 65 -3.62 14.20 13.11
N ILE A 66 -2.57 13.44 13.45
CA ILE A 66 -2.54 11.97 13.56
C ILE A 66 -2.76 11.54 15.01
#